data_AF-A0A968WI01-F1
#
_entry.id   AF-A0A968WI01-F1
#
_cell.length_a   1.000
_cell.length_b   1.000
_cell.length_c   1.000
_cell.angle_alpha   90.00
_cell.angle_beta   90.00
_cell.angle_gamma   90.00
#
_symmetry.space_group_name_H-M   'P 1'
#
loop_
_entity.id
_entity.type
_entity.pdbx_description
1 polymer ?
#
loop_
_entity_poly.entity_id
_entity_poly.type
_entity_poly.pdbx_seq_one_letter_code
_entity_poly.pdbx_strand_id
1 'polypeptide(L)'
;MPAHAPQPIGVFDSGIGGLTVAHAIRRILPNERMIYFGDTAHLPYGDKSEAAIQAYSVKIADALLRKGCKVIVIACNSASSAAYELLREYVRRDAHVINVIDPMVDLITAQFPGKRVGLIGTRRTVQSDIYVQKVKALSPSIEVKSLATPLLAPMIEEGFFNNQISHDVIAQYLSDDTLSDIDALVLACTHYPLIKKEIGEFYHHRLPIIDSAEVVANALRQHLTENNLLNEDRPSGHDHFYVSDYTPSFEASTRLFFGEHVTLEEFVLWH
;
A
#
# COMPACT_ATOMS: atom_id res chain seq x y z
N MET A 1 -25.55 -4.91 -24.27
CA MET A 1 -25.31 -5.62 -23.00
C MET A 1 -24.05 -5.01 -22.41
N PRO A 2 -24.05 -4.54 -21.15
CA PRO A 2 -22.80 -4.06 -20.56
C PRO A 2 -21.81 -5.22 -20.59
N ALA A 3 -20.60 -4.95 -21.05
CA ALA A 3 -19.58 -5.97 -21.22
C ALA A 3 -19.21 -6.49 -19.84
N HIS A 4 -19.49 -7.77 -19.56
CA HIS A 4 -18.91 -8.47 -18.43
C HIS A 4 -17.39 -8.25 -18.49
N ALA A 5 -16.78 -7.74 -17.41
CA ALA A 5 -15.35 -7.45 -17.34
C ALA A 5 -14.62 -8.48 -16.44
N PRO A 6 -14.59 -9.78 -16.82
CA PRO A 6 -14.07 -10.87 -15.98
C PRO A 6 -12.56 -10.78 -15.72
N GLN A 7 -11.90 -9.79 -16.32
CA GLN A 7 -10.50 -9.47 -16.09
C GLN A 7 -10.24 -9.22 -14.60
N PRO A 8 -9.15 -9.77 -14.04
CA PRO A 8 -8.81 -9.59 -12.64
C PRO A 8 -8.31 -8.17 -12.34
N ILE A 9 -8.29 -7.81 -11.07
CA ILE A 9 -7.53 -6.68 -10.55
C ILE A 9 -6.10 -7.16 -10.27
N GLY A 10 -5.11 -6.47 -10.82
CA GLY A 10 -3.71 -6.66 -10.47
C GLY A 10 -3.38 -5.83 -9.23
N VAL A 11 -2.72 -6.41 -8.24
CA VAL A 11 -2.21 -5.71 -7.06
C VAL A 11 -0.75 -6.06 -6.92
N PHE A 12 0.13 -5.08 -6.72
CA PHE A 12 1.53 -5.41 -6.41
C PHE A 12 2.12 -4.59 -5.28
N ASP A 13 3.09 -5.21 -4.62
CA ASP A 13 3.85 -4.65 -3.51
C ASP A 13 5.32 -5.06 -3.61
N SER A 14 6.17 -4.44 -2.78
CA SER A 14 7.57 -4.85 -2.66
C SER A 14 7.75 -6.21 -2.00
N GLY A 15 6.74 -6.75 -1.31
CA GLY A 15 6.83 -8.02 -0.59
C GLY A 15 5.43 -8.51 -0.25
N ILE A 16 5.21 -8.90 1.02
CA ILE A 16 3.91 -9.40 1.50
C ILE A 16 3.08 -8.35 2.25
N GLY A 17 3.66 -7.21 2.65
CA GLY A 17 2.96 -6.19 3.43
C GLY A 17 1.71 -5.66 2.72
N GLY A 18 1.76 -5.54 1.39
CA GLY A 18 0.63 -5.11 0.57
C GLY A 18 -0.59 -6.03 0.59
N LEU A 19 -0.48 -7.21 1.22
CA LEU A 19 -1.64 -8.06 1.50
C LEU A 19 -2.67 -7.36 2.40
N THR A 20 -2.30 -6.33 3.17
CA THR A 20 -3.26 -5.48 3.90
C THR A 20 -4.22 -4.76 2.95
N VAL A 21 -3.69 -4.19 1.86
CA VAL A 21 -4.48 -3.57 0.79
C VAL A 21 -5.29 -4.63 0.04
N ALA A 22 -4.67 -5.78 -0.27
CA ALA A 22 -5.34 -6.90 -0.93
C ALA A 22 -6.54 -7.43 -0.13
N HIS A 23 -6.39 -7.54 1.20
CA HIS A 23 -7.45 -7.93 2.11
C HIS A 23 -8.61 -6.92 2.12
N ALA A 24 -8.30 -5.63 2.20
CA ALA A 24 -9.31 -4.58 2.12
C ALA A 24 -10.07 -4.60 0.79
N ILE A 25 -9.37 -4.82 -0.34
CA ILE A 25 -9.97 -5.00 -1.66
C ILE A 25 -10.90 -6.22 -1.65
N ARG A 26 -10.47 -7.38 -1.15
CA ARG A 26 -11.30 -8.60 -1.06
C ARG A 26 -12.58 -8.35 -0.25
N ARG A 27 -12.49 -7.63 0.87
CA ARG A 27 -13.64 -7.31 1.72
C ARG A 27 -14.64 -6.36 1.04
N ILE A 28 -14.16 -5.35 0.32
CA ILE A 28 -15.00 -4.29 -0.29
C ILE A 28 -15.52 -4.70 -1.67
N LEU A 29 -14.77 -5.52 -2.41
CA LEU A 29 -15.04 -5.98 -3.77
C LEU A 29 -15.00 -7.51 -3.83
N PRO A 30 -15.94 -8.22 -3.17
CA PRO A 30 -15.91 -9.69 -3.05
C PRO A 30 -16.10 -10.44 -4.37
N ASN A 31 -16.68 -9.78 -5.38
CA ASN A 31 -16.89 -10.34 -6.72
C ASN A 31 -15.69 -10.14 -7.66
N GLU A 32 -14.69 -9.34 -7.26
CA GLU A 32 -13.48 -9.16 -8.06
C GLU A 32 -12.48 -10.28 -7.81
N ARG A 33 -11.95 -10.82 -8.91
CA ARG A 33 -10.80 -11.72 -8.88
C ARG A 33 -9.53 -10.88 -8.77
N MET A 34 -8.60 -11.33 -7.95
CA MET A 34 -7.35 -10.64 -7.68
C MET A 34 -6.14 -11.46 -8.12
N ILE A 35 -5.17 -10.78 -8.70
CA ILE A 35 -3.82 -11.30 -8.91
C ILE A 35 -2.89 -10.40 -8.14
N TYR A 36 -2.32 -10.93 -7.06
CA TYR A 36 -1.33 -10.25 -6.24
C TYR A 36 0.08 -10.64 -6.68
N PHE A 37 1.00 -9.68 -6.65
CA PHE A 37 2.43 -9.91 -6.88
C PHE A 37 3.27 -9.19 -5.81
N GLY A 38 4.05 -9.95 -5.04
CA GLY A 38 5.05 -9.43 -4.10
C GLY A 38 6.47 -9.63 -4.60
N ASP A 39 7.26 -8.56 -4.75
CA ASP A 39 8.66 -8.66 -5.20
C ASP A 39 9.64 -9.02 -4.08
N THR A 40 9.43 -10.18 -3.48
CA THR A 40 10.24 -10.68 -2.35
C THR A 40 11.72 -10.94 -2.68
N ALA A 41 12.13 -10.87 -3.94
CA ALA A 41 13.54 -10.95 -4.32
C ALA A 41 14.27 -9.62 -4.08
N HIS A 42 13.54 -8.51 -4.02
CA HIS A 42 14.10 -7.16 -3.96
C HIS A 42 13.61 -6.32 -2.78
N LEU A 43 12.78 -6.86 -1.89
CA LEU A 43 12.44 -6.17 -0.64
C LEU A 43 13.70 -5.89 0.21
N PRO A 44 13.68 -4.84 1.05
CA PRO A 44 12.68 -3.79 1.12
C PRO A 44 12.91 -2.72 0.05
N TYR A 45 11.83 -2.23 -0.59
CA TYR A 45 11.92 -1.09 -1.52
C TYR A 45 12.28 0.22 -0.82
N GLY A 46 12.00 0.35 0.47
CA GLY A 46 12.24 1.57 1.25
C GLY A 46 13.69 2.08 1.22
N ASP A 47 14.65 1.19 0.94
CA ASP A 47 16.08 1.49 0.89
C ASP A 47 16.66 1.45 -0.54
N LYS A 48 15.84 1.19 -1.56
CA LYS A 48 16.29 1.15 -2.96
C LYS A 48 16.27 2.53 -3.60
N SER A 49 16.99 2.69 -4.69
CA SER A 49 16.93 3.90 -5.53
C SER A 49 15.61 3.97 -6.30
N GLU A 50 15.19 5.17 -6.65
CA GLU A 50 14.00 5.40 -7.48
C GLU A 50 14.08 4.62 -8.80
N ALA A 51 15.22 4.68 -9.50
CA ALA A 51 15.43 3.98 -10.76
C ALA A 51 15.29 2.45 -10.64
N ALA A 52 15.77 1.85 -9.55
CA ALA A 52 15.60 0.42 -9.31
C ALA A 52 14.12 0.08 -9.10
N ILE A 53 13.42 0.85 -8.25
CA ILE A 53 11.99 0.64 -7.97
C ILE A 53 11.16 0.80 -9.26
N GLN A 54 11.47 1.79 -10.09
CA GLN A 54 10.85 1.99 -11.39
C GLN A 54 11.04 0.78 -12.31
N ALA A 55 12.29 0.29 -12.43
CA ALA A 55 12.59 -0.89 -13.26
C ALA A 55 11.85 -2.14 -12.77
N TYR A 56 11.79 -2.37 -11.46
CA TYR A 56 11.05 -3.50 -10.90
C TYR A 56 9.55 -3.37 -11.17
N SER A 57 9.01 -2.18 -10.89
CA SER A 57 7.59 -1.87 -11.06
C SER A 57 7.11 -2.07 -12.51
N VAL A 58 7.92 -1.69 -13.50
CA VAL A 58 7.61 -1.92 -14.93
C VAL A 58 7.52 -3.41 -15.25
N LYS A 59 8.49 -4.23 -14.82
CA LYS A 59 8.43 -5.68 -15.08
C LYS A 59 7.22 -6.36 -14.42
N ILE A 60 6.88 -5.94 -13.20
CA ILE A 60 5.71 -6.45 -12.48
C ILE A 60 4.43 -6.04 -13.21
N ALA A 61 4.32 -4.80 -13.65
CA ALA A 61 3.19 -4.33 -14.43
C ALA A 61 3.02 -5.13 -15.73
N ASP A 62 4.10 -5.39 -16.48
CA ASP A 62 4.07 -6.26 -17.67
C ASP A 62 3.57 -7.67 -17.37
N ALA A 63 3.96 -8.25 -16.23
CA ALA A 63 3.49 -9.57 -15.80
C ALA A 63 1.98 -9.56 -15.49
N LEU A 64 1.48 -8.52 -14.81
CA LEU A 64 0.05 -8.34 -14.51
C LEU A 64 -0.77 -8.09 -15.78
N LEU A 65 -0.27 -7.28 -16.72
CA LEU A 65 -0.92 -7.05 -18.01
C LEU A 65 -1.01 -8.34 -18.82
N ARG A 66 0.06 -9.16 -18.88
CA ARG A 66 0.02 -10.47 -19.54
C ARG A 66 -0.96 -11.45 -18.91
N LYS A 67 -1.28 -11.28 -17.62
CA LYS A 67 -2.35 -12.02 -16.92
C LYS A 67 -3.74 -11.40 -17.10
N GLY A 68 -3.86 -10.35 -17.91
CA GLY A 68 -5.11 -9.74 -18.33
C GLY A 68 -5.74 -8.79 -17.30
N CYS A 69 -4.96 -8.23 -16.38
CA CYS A 69 -5.48 -7.33 -15.35
C CYS A 69 -6.08 -6.05 -15.96
N LYS A 70 -7.33 -5.71 -15.61
CA LYS A 70 -8.02 -4.49 -16.10
C LYS A 70 -7.59 -3.20 -15.38
N VAL A 71 -7.16 -3.34 -14.14
CA VAL A 71 -6.65 -2.27 -13.28
C VAL A 71 -5.43 -2.80 -12.54
N ILE A 72 -4.42 -1.96 -12.34
CA ILE A 72 -3.22 -2.26 -11.55
C ILE A 72 -3.22 -1.35 -10.32
N VAL A 73 -3.19 -1.95 -9.13
CA VAL A 73 -3.07 -1.26 -7.85
C VAL A 73 -1.63 -1.39 -7.34
N ILE A 74 -0.94 -0.27 -7.18
CA ILE A 74 0.35 -0.20 -6.51
C ILE A 74 0.11 -0.11 -5.00
N ALA A 75 0.13 -1.25 -4.30
CA ALA A 75 -0.10 -1.29 -2.85
C ALA A 75 1.08 -0.71 -2.04
N CYS A 76 2.31 -0.78 -2.57
CA CYS A 76 3.50 -0.27 -1.89
C CYS A 76 3.54 1.26 -1.89
N ASN A 77 3.72 1.87 -0.72
CA ASN A 77 3.94 3.32 -0.60
C ASN A 77 5.25 3.74 -1.28
N SER A 78 6.34 2.97 -1.09
CA SER A 78 7.62 3.27 -1.71
C SER A 78 7.54 3.18 -3.25
N ALA A 79 6.87 2.15 -3.78
CA ALA A 79 6.67 2.04 -5.24
C ALA A 79 5.74 3.13 -5.78
N SER A 80 4.69 3.48 -5.04
CA SER A 80 3.79 4.59 -5.41
C SER A 80 4.54 5.91 -5.50
N SER A 81 5.43 6.19 -4.54
CA SER A 81 6.23 7.42 -4.53
C SER A 81 7.24 7.49 -5.68
N ALA A 82 7.77 6.35 -6.12
CA ALA A 82 8.88 6.29 -7.07
C ALA A 82 8.45 6.01 -8.51
N ALA A 83 7.37 5.25 -8.72
CA ALA A 83 7.07 4.63 -10.02
C ALA A 83 5.67 4.94 -10.56
N TYR A 84 4.79 5.58 -9.80
CA TYR A 84 3.39 5.79 -10.23
C TYR A 84 3.28 6.55 -11.56
N GLU A 85 3.91 7.72 -11.68
CA GLU A 85 3.79 8.55 -12.89
C GLU A 85 4.34 7.83 -14.12
N LEU A 86 5.48 7.13 -13.96
CA LEU A 86 6.07 6.29 -15.00
C LEU A 86 5.11 5.18 -15.41
N LEU A 87 4.59 4.41 -14.45
CA LEU A 87 3.68 3.30 -14.72
C LEU A 87 2.38 3.76 -15.37
N ARG A 88 1.80 4.86 -14.87
CA ARG A 88 0.56 5.44 -15.43
C ARG A 88 0.72 5.74 -16.91
N GLU A 89 1.86 6.31 -17.33
CA GLU A 89 2.13 6.57 -18.74
C GLU A 89 2.47 5.28 -19.51
N TYR A 90 3.26 4.39 -18.91
CA TYR A 90 3.71 3.14 -19.53
C TYR A 90 2.54 2.21 -19.89
N VAL A 91 1.56 2.03 -19.00
CA VAL A 91 0.42 1.11 -19.21
C VAL A 91 -0.85 1.80 -19.71
N ARG A 92 -0.79 3.10 -20.03
CA ARG A 92 -1.97 3.96 -20.28
C ARG A 92 -2.97 3.43 -21.32
N ARG A 93 -2.53 2.56 -22.24
CA ARG A 93 -3.37 1.98 -23.31
C ARG A 93 -4.05 0.69 -22.89
N ASP A 94 -3.51 0.01 -21.88
CA ASP A 94 -3.85 -1.37 -21.54
C ASP A 94 -4.56 -1.48 -20.18
N ALA A 95 -4.22 -0.62 -19.21
CA ALA A 95 -4.83 -0.63 -17.89
C ALA A 95 -4.86 0.76 -17.22
N HIS A 96 -5.75 0.92 -16.24
CA HIS A 96 -5.70 2.03 -15.30
C HIS A 96 -4.81 1.69 -14.10
N VAL A 97 -4.03 2.67 -13.61
CA VAL A 97 -3.15 2.50 -12.44
C VAL A 97 -3.71 3.30 -11.27
N ILE A 98 -3.87 2.64 -10.13
CA ILE A 98 -4.22 3.28 -8.86
C ILE A 98 -3.04 3.09 -7.90
N ASN A 99 -2.61 4.14 -7.22
CA ASN A 99 -1.56 4.08 -6.21
C ASN A 99 -2.17 4.24 -4.80
N VAL A 100 -1.37 4.02 -3.74
CA VAL A 100 -1.84 4.22 -2.36
C VAL A 100 -1.79 5.67 -1.85
N ILE A 101 -1.13 6.56 -2.59
CA ILE A 101 -0.83 7.93 -2.16
C ILE A 101 -1.96 8.89 -2.52
N ASP A 102 -2.41 8.90 -3.78
CA ASP A 102 -3.42 9.84 -4.28
C ASP A 102 -4.75 9.72 -3.50
N PRO A 103 -5.32 8.51 -3.25
CA PRO A 103 -6.52 8.39 -2.43
C PRO A 103 -6.34 8.89 -0.99
N MET A 104 -5.13 8.72 -0.44
CA MET A 104 -4.81 9.24 0.89
C MET A 104 -4.68 10.76 0.90
N VAL A 105 -4.09 11.35 -0.13
CA VAL A 105 -4.01 12.81 -0.30
C VAL A 105 -5.42 13.41 -0.39
N ASP A 106 -6.31 12.81 -1.17
CA ASP A 106 -7.70 13.27 -1.30
C ASP A 106 -8.43 13.22 0.05
N LEU A 107 -8.24 12.14 0.81
CA LEU A 107 -8.79 12.02 2.16
C LEU A 107 -8.21 13.07 3.12
N ILE A 108 -6.90 13.28 3.10
CA ILE A 108 -6.22 14.23 3.99
C ILE A 108 -6.73 15.65 3.72
N THR A 109 -6.78 16.03 2.45
CA THR A 109 -7.18 17.37 2.01
C THR A 109 -8.64 17.67 2.32
N ALA A 110 -9.52 16.66 2.24
CA ALA A 110 -10.92 16.80 2.58
C ALA A 110 -11.18 16.88 4.10
N GLN A 111 -10.43 16.14 4.91
CA GLN A 111 -10.75 15.96 6.34
C GLN A 111 -9.96 16.84 7.31
N PHE A 112 -8.79 17.34 6.91
CA PHE A 112 -7.86 18.04 7.81
C PHE A 112 -7.50 19.48 7.42
N PRO A 113 -8.43 20.31 6.89
CA PRO A 113 -8.10 21.69 6.53
C PRO A 113 -7.59 22.49 7.74
N GLY A 114 -6.48 23.22 7.57
CA GLY A 114 -5.88 24.03 8.63
C GLY A 114 -5.23 23.23 9.77
N LYS A 115 -4.96 21.92 9.57
CA LYS A 115 -4.38 21.03 10.58
C LYS A 115 -2.94 20.65 10.28
N ARG A 116 -2.26 20.13 11.32
CA ARG A 116 -0.94 19.50 11.22
C ARG A 116 -1.09 18.00 11.12
N VAL A 117 -0.72 17.41 10.00
CA VAL A 117 -0.83 15.97 9.75
C VAL A 117 0.56 15.36 9.83
N GLY A 118 0.78 14.50 10.83
CA GLY A 118 1.97 13.67 10.90
C GLY A 118 1.90 12.56 9.85
N LEU A 119 3.06 12.17 9.32
CA LEU A 119 3.19 11.05 8.39
C LEU A 119 4.43 10.24 8.76
N ILE A 120 4.25 8.94 8.94
CA ILE A 120 5.37 8.01 9.10
C ILE A 120 5.43 7.05 7.91
N GLY A 121 6.64 6.76 7.45
CA GLY A 121 6.84 5.88 6.29
C GLY A 121 8.28 5.42 6.14
N THR A 122 8.56 4.72 5.04
CA THR A 122 9.94 4.32 4.70
C THR A 122 10.78 5.55 4.35
N ARG A 123 12.11 5.39 4.33
CA ARG A 123 13.03 6.44 3.87
C ARG A 123 12.65 6.92 2.47
N ARG A 124 12.39 6.01 1.52
CA ARG A 124 11.98 6.35 0.16
C ARG A 124 10.70 7.20 0.12
N THR A 125 9.65 6.76 0.81
CA THR A 125 8.37 7.50 0.83
C THR A 125 8.56 8.90 1.40
N VAL A 126 9.25 9.02 2.54
CA VAL A 126 9.45 10.31 3.21
C VAL A 126 10.36 11.24 2.39
N GLN A 127 11.49 10.73 1.88
CA GLN A 127 12.43 11.53 1.07
C GLN A 127 11.86 12.00 -0.27
N SER A 128 10.83 11.32 -0.80
CA SER A 128 10.17 11.76 -2.03
C SER A 128 9.39 13.07 -1.87
N ASP A 129 9.04 13.45 -0.62
CA ASP A 129 8.14 14.56 -0.29
C ASP A 129 6.79 14.53 -1.01
N ILE A 130 6.40 13.41 -1.64
CA ILE A 130 5.26 13.38 -2.56
C ILE A 130 3.92 13.68 -1.86
N TYR A 131 3.75 13.21 -0.61
CA TYR A 131 2.60 13.56 0.21
C TYR A 131 2.56 15.06 0.52
N VAL A 132 3.70 15.63 0.94
CA VAL A 132 3.82 17.06 1.27
C VAL A 132 3.48 17.90 0.03
N GLN A 133 4.05 17.55 -1.12
CA GLN A 133 3.84 18.26 -2.38
C GLN A 133 2.37 18.20 -2.83
N LYS A 134 1.77 17.01 -2.87
CA LYS A 134 0.40 16.82 -3.35
C LYS A 134 -0.64 17.43 -2.40
N VAL A 135 -0.47 17.26 -1.08
CA VAL A 135 -1.36 17.89 -0.09
C VAL A 135 -1.26 19.41 -0.17
N LYS A 136 -0.05 19.98 -0.24
CA LYS A 136 0.14 21.43 -0.35
C LYS A 136 -0.45 22.02 -1.63
N ALA A 137 -0.40 21.27 -2.74
CA ALA A 137 -0.99 21.70 -4.00
C ALA A 137 -2.53 21.80 -3.93
N LEU A 138 -3.19 20.90 -3.20
CA LEU A 138 -4.65 20.84 -3.09
C LEU A 138 -5.21 21.64 -1.90
N SER A 139 -4.48 21.68 -0.78
CA SER A 139 -4.88 22.38 0.44
C SER A 139 -3.65 23.00 1.13
N PRO A 140 -3.25 24.23 0.74
CA PRO A 140 -2.06 24.90 1.28
C PRO A 140 -2.12 25.20 2.79
N SER A 141 -3.29 25.09 3.41
CA SER A 141 -3.49 25.29 4.85
C SER A 141 -3.09 24.09 5.70
N ILE A 142 -2.86 22.93 5.09
CA ILE A 142 -2.44 21.71 5.80
C ILE A 142 -0.92 21.66 5.85
N GLU A 143 -0.39 21.48 7.05
CA GLU A 143 1.04 21.24 7.27
C GLU A 143 1.26 19.73 7.42
N VAL A 144 2.02 19.13 6.51
CA VAL A 144 2.39 17.71 6.59
C VAL A 144 3.80 17.60 7.18
N LYS A 145 3.93 16.90 8.31
CA LYS A 145 5.20 16.64 8.99
C LYS A 145 5.58 15.16 8.82
N SER A 146 6.66 14.88 8.09
CA SER A 146 7.02 13.52 7.69
C SER A 146 8.24 13.00 8.45
N LEU A 147 8.16 11.80 9.01
CA LEU A 147 9.25 11.13 9.72
C LEU A 147 9.52 9.73 9.12
N ALA A 148 10.78 9.48 8.75
CA ALA A 148 11.19 8.17 8.26
C ALA A 148 11.37 7.19 9.42
N THR A 149 10.76 6.01 9.32
CA THR A 149 10.73 4.99 10.38
C THR A 149 11.29 3.64 9.88
N PRO A 150 12.57 3.59 9.46
CA PRO A 150 13.14 2.45 8.73
C PRO A 150 13.12 1.11 9.47
N LEU A 151 13.04 1.11 10.80
CA LEU A 151 13.02 -0.14 11.58
C LEU A 151 11.62 -0.74 11.74
N LEU A 152 10.53 0.02 11.51
CA LEU A 152 9.18 -0.48 11.81
C LEU A 152 8.76 -1.62 10.88
N ALA A 153 9.03 -1.53 9.58
CA ALA A 153 8.70 -2.60 8.63
C ALA A 153 9.44 -3.92 8.94
N PRO A 154 10.80 -3.96 9.04
CA PRO A 154 11.50 -5.20 9.36
C PRO A 154 11.14 -5.75 10.74
N MET A 155 10.91 -4.88 11.73
CA MET A 155 10.43 -5.30 13.06
C MET A 155 9.10 -6.07 12.97
N ILE A 156 8.16 -5.57 12.17
CA ILE A 156 6.85 -6.22 11.97
C ILE A 156 6.99 -7.54 11.21
N GLU A 157 7.84 -7.59 10.18
CA GLU A 157 8.12 -8.80 9.39
C GLU A 157 8.73 -9.93 10.25
N GLU A 158 9.59 -9.58 11.20
CA GLU A 158 10.19 -10.51 12.18
C GLU A 158 9.22 -10.91 13.31
N GLY A 159 7.97 -10.48 13.24
CA GLY A 159 6.94 -10.83 14.24
C GLY A 159 7.03 -10.03 15.54
N PHE A 160 7.85 -8.98 15.59
CA PHE A 160 7.91 -8.11 16.75
C PHE A 160 6.81 -7.04 16.69
N PHE A 161 5.62 -7.41 17.17
CA PHE A 161 4.51 -6.49 17.42
C PHE A 161 3.74 -6.96 18.66
N ASN A 162 2.99 -6.06 19.29
CA ASN A 162 2.30 -6.31 20.57
C ASN A 162 3.22 -6.86 21.69
N ASN A 163 4.47 -6.38 21.79
CA ASN A 163 5.41 -6.78 22.82
C ASN A 163 6.30 -5.60 23.27
N GLN A 164 7.11 -5.81 24.31
CA GLN A 164 7.94 -4.73 24.87
C GLN A 164 8.91 -4.12 23.84
N ILE A 165 9.51 -4.94 22.97
CA ILE A 165 10.46 -4.46 21.95
C ILE A 165 9.73 -3.55 20.97
N SER A 166 8.55 -3.94 20.49
CA SER A 166 7.78 -3.12 19.56
C SER A 166 7.30 -1.83 20.19
N HIS A 167 6.87 -1.85 21.45
CA HIS A 167 6.50 -0.63 22.18
C HIS A 167 7.66 0.37 22.30
N ASP A 168 8.87 -0.10 22.65
CA ASP A 168 10.03 0.77 22.82
C ASP A 168 10.48 1.39 21.48
N VAL A 169 10.49 0.60 20.40
CA VAL A 169 10.84 1.09 19.05
C VAL A 169 9.80 2.10 18.53
N ILE A 170 8.51 1.80 18.73
CA ILE A 170 7.42 2.72 18.35
C ILE A 170 7.54 4.02 19.13
N ALA A 171 7.70 3.95 20.45
CA ALA A 171 7.84 5.14 21.29
C ALA A 171 9.04 6.00 20.87
N GLN A 172 10.19 5.38 20.57
CA GLN A 172 11.38 6.10 20.12
C GLN A 172 11.13 6.93 18.85
N TYR A 173 10.34 6.42 17.90
CA TYR A 173 9.98 7.19 16.70
C TYR A 173 8.90 8.23 16.97
N LEU A 174 7.84 7.86 17.71
CA LEU A 174 6.69 8.74 17.90
C LEU A 174 6.96 9.88 18.90
N SER A 175 8.03 9.79 19.69
CA SER A 175 8.53 10.87 20.55
C SER A 175 9.43 11.88 19.82
N ASP A 176 9.71 11.71 18.52
CA ASP A 176 10.46 12.69 17.74
C ASP A 176 9.70 14.03 17.64
N ASP A 177 10.40 15.16 17.81
CA ASP A 177 9.82 16.50 17.78
C ASP A 177 9.10 16.81 16.45
N THR A 178 9.47 16.13 15.35
CA THR A 178 8.75 16.22 14.08
C THR A 178 7.27 15.84 14.22
N LEU A 179 6.95 14.91 15.12
CA LEU A 179 5.58 14.45 15.38
C LEU A 179 4.94 15.17 16.56
N SER A 180 5.54 16.26 17.05
CA SER A 180 4.93 17.10 18.08
C SER A 180 3.72 17.86 17.53
N ASP A 181 2.68 17.92 18.37
CA ASP A 181 1.46 18.69 18.17
C ASP A 181 0.69 18.40 16.86
N ILE A 182 0.82 17.19 16.32
CA ILE A 182 0.03 16.75 15.16
C ILE A 182 -1.45 16.54 15.56
N ASP A 183 -2.36 16.85 14.64
CA ASP A 183 -3.79 16.64 14.77
C ASP A 183 -4.24 15.25 14.25
N ALA A 184 -3.43 14.59 13.42
CA ALA A 184 -3.68 13.27 12.84
C ALA A 184 -2.35 12.61 12.44
N LEU A 185 -2.34 11.28 12.34
CA LEU A 185 -1.17 10.52 11.87
C LEU A 185 -1.52 9.60 10.70
N VAL A 186 -0.76 9.73 9.61
CA VAL A 186 -0.84 8.90 8.42
C VAL A 186 0.23 7.80 8.47
N LEU A 187 -0.22 6.56 8.26
CA LEU A 187 0.59 5.35 8.18
C LEU A 187 0.94 5.06 6.71
N ALA A 188 2.01 5.68 6.20
CA ALA A 188 2.45 5.58 4.81
C ALA A 188 3.39 4.38 4.55
N CYS A 189 2.98 3.20 5.05
CA CYS A 189 3.63 1.91 4.80
C CYS A 189 2.60 0.78 4.93
N THR A 190 2.69 -0.22 4.07
CA THR A 190 1.78 -1.38 4.03
C THR A 190 1.81 -2.24 5.30
N HIS A 191 2.89 -2.15 6.08
CA HIS A 191 3.09 -2.91 7.32
C HIS A 191 2.40 -2.28 8.54
N TYR A 192 2.29 -0.96 8.55
CA TYR A 192 1.92 -0.20 9.75
C TYR A 192 0.48 -0.41 10.25
N PRO A 193 -0.50 -0.89 9.45
CA PRO A 193 -1.79 -1.32 9.99
C PRO A 193 -1.67 -2.33 11.15
N LEU A 194 -0.64 -3.20 11.16
CA LEU A 194 -0.46 -4.22 12.19
C LEU A 194 -0.08 -3.65 13.56
N ILE A 195 0.59 -2.48 13.59
CA ILE A 195 0.97 -1.79 14.82
C ILE A 195 0.08 -0.59 15.13
N LYS A 196 -1.01 -0.40 14.36
CA LYS A 196 -1.94 0.73 14.51
C LYS A 196 -2.50 0.85 15.93
N LYS A 197 -2.72 -0.29 16.60
CA LYS A 197 -3.17 -0.33 18.00
C LYS A 197 -2.12 0.25 18.95
N GLU A 198 -0.87 -0.21 18.85
CA GLU A 198 0.26 0.26 19.69
C GLU A 198 0.53 1.76 19.48
N ILE A 199 0.45 2.24 18.23
CA ILE A 199 0.53 3.67 17.90
C ILE A 199 -0.64 4.44 18.56
N GLY A 200 -1.84 3.88 18.52
CA GLY A 200 -3.01 4.44 19.19
C GLY A 200 -2.83 4.56 20.70
N GLU A 201 -2.30 3.52 21.33
CA GLU A 201 -2.01 3.48 22.76
C GLU A 201 -0.97 4.54 23.16
N PHE A 202 0.08 4.73 22.34
CA PHE A 202 1.09 5.79 22.53
C PHE A 202 0.46 7.19 22.57
N TYR A 203 -0.45 7.50 21.64
CA TYR A 203 -1.16 8.78 21.63
C TYR A 203 -2.39 8.83 22.55
N HIS A 204 -2.58 7.82 23.41
CA HIS A 204 -3.75 7.67 24.28
C HIS A 204 -5.09 7.78 23.53
N HIS A 205 -5.12 7.33 22.28
CA HIS A 205 -6.26 7.42 21.35
C HIS A 205 -6.83 8.84 21.17
N ARG A 206 -6.00 9.88 21.35
CA ARG A 206 -6.43 11.29 21.27
C ARG A 206 -6.40 11.88 19.87
N LEU A 207 -5.80 11.20 18.90
CA LEU A 207 -5.74 11.66 17.51
C LEU A 207 -6.09 10.54 16.52
N PRO A 208 -6.68 10.88 15.36
CA PRO A 208 -6.98 9.92 14.31
C PRO A 208 -5.71 9.34 13.68
N ILE A 209 -5.68 8.01 13.55
CA ILE A 209 -4.62 7.25 12.88
C ILE A 209 -5.20 6.61 11.62
N ILE A 210 -4.59 6.91 10.47
CA ILE A 210 -5.14 6.62 9.15
C ILE A 210 -4.15 5.80 8.35
N ASP A 211 -4.62 4.73 7.73
CA ASP A 211 -3.84 3.87 6.83
C ASP A 211 -4.49 3.80 5.45
N SER A 212 -3.73 3.32 4.46
CA SER A 212 -4.16 3.33 3.07
C SER A 212 -5.08 2.18 2.67
N ALA A 213 -5.23 1.12 3.48
CA ALA A 213 -5.82 -0.13 3.00
C ALA A 213 -7.29 0.04 2.56
N GLU A 214 -8.15 0.55 3.43
CA GLU A 214 -9.56 0.77 3.10
C GLU A 214 -9.77 1.95 2.16
N VAL A 215 -8.94 2.99 2.26
CA VAL A 215 -9.04 4.20 1.43
C VAL A 215 -8.84 3.84 -0.05
N VAL A 216 -7.84 3.02 -0.33
CA VAL A 216 -7.49 2.60 -1.69
C VAL A 216 -8.47 1.59 -2.25
N ALA A 217 -8.95 0.66 -1.42
CA ALA A 217 -10.01 -0.27 -1.83
C ALA A 217 -11.32 0.46 -2.20
N ASN A 218 -11.67 1.52 -1.47
CA ASN A 218 -12.81 2.37 -1.82
C ASN A 218 -12.58 3.18 -3.10
N ALA A 219 -11.38 3.73 -3.30
CA ALA A 219 -11.02 4.42 -4.54
C ALA A 219 -11.08 3.49 -5.76
N LEU A 220 -10.60 2.24 -5.62
CA LEU A 220 -10.74 1.21 -6.65
C LEU A 220 -12.21 0.93 -6.96
N ARG A 221 -13.06 0.73 -5.93
CA ARG A 221 -14.50 0.50 -6.13
C ARG A 221 -15.15 1.66 -6.87
N GLN A 222 -14.83 2.90 -6.49
CA GLN A 222 -15.35 4.09 -7.15
C GLN A 222 -14.96 4.10 -8.63
N HIS A 223 -13.67 3.92 -8.94
CA HIS A 223 -13.19 3.85 -10.32
C HIS A 223 -13.90 2.77 -11.13
N LEU A 224 -14.02 1.54 -10.59
CA LEU A 224 -14.71 0.45 -11.27
C LEU A 224 -16.20 0.76 -11.50
N THR A 225 -16.85 1.44 -10.55
CA THR A 225 -18.27 1.82 -10.65
C THR A 225 -18.48 2.85 -11.75
N GLU A 226 -17.70 3.94 -11.71
CA GLU A 226 -17.82 5.06 -12.67
C GLU A 226 -17.53 4.64 -14.11
N ASN A 227 -16.70 3.61 -14.30
CA ASN A 227 -16.32 3.09 -15.61
C ASN A 227 -17.12 1.85 -16.03
N ASN A 228 -18.13 1.44 -15.27
CA ASN A 228 -18.91 0.22 -15.52
C ASN A 228 -18.04 -1.05 -15.68
N LEU A 229 -17.02 -1.19 -14.84
CA LEU A 229 -16.05 -2.28 -14.84
C LEU A 229 -16.24 -3.29 -13.69
N LEU A 230 -17.24 -3.08 -12.83
CA LEU A 230 -17.56 -4.01 -11.73
C LEU A 230 -18.01 -5.37 -12.26
N ASN A 231 -17.56 -6.43 -11.61
CA ASN A 231 -18.14 -7.76 -11.78
C ASN A 231 -19.45 -7.91 -10.98
N GLU A 232 -20.55 -8.19 -11.69
CA GLU A 232 -21.86 -8.45 -11.08
C GLU A 232 -21.85 -9.76 -10.28
N ASP A 233 -21.23 -10.81 -10.85
CA ASP A 233 -21.04 -12.11 -10.22
C ASP A 233 -19.54 -12.40 -10.10
N ARG A 234 -19.17 -13.17 -9.06
CA ARG A 234 -17.78 -13.63 -8.90
C ARG A 234 -17.44 -14.59 -10.05
N PRO A 235 -16.45 -14.27 -10.90
CA PRO A 235 -16.03 -15.17 -11.98
C PRO A 235 -15.55 -16.52 -11.43
N SER A 236 -15.66 -17.57 -12.24
CA SER A 236 -15.03 -18.86 -11.93
C SER A 236 -13.50 -18.71 -11.83
N GLY A 237 -12.90 -19.41 -10.86
CA GLY A 237 -11.46 -19.37 -10.60
C GLY A 237 -11.11 -18.84 -9.21
N HIS A 238 -9.82 -18.87 -8.90
CA HIS A 238 -9.27 -18.45 -7.62
C HIS A 238 -8.41 -17.19 -7.79
N ASP A 239 -8.14 -16.51 -6.69
CA ASP A 239 -7.10 -15.50 -6.67
C ASP A 239 -5.74 -16.17 -6.72
N HIS A 240 -4.78 -15.43 -7.28
CA HIS A 240 -3.40 -15.88 -7.33
C HIS A 240 -2.54 -14.92 -6.54
N PHE A 241 -1.64 -15.46 -5.72
CA PHE A 241 -0.73 -14.68 -4.89
C PHE A 241 0.69 -15.06 -5.23
N TYR A 242 1.28 -14.29 -6.14
CA TYR A 242 2.62 -14.54 -6.63
C TYR A 242 3.67 -13.85 -5.76
N VAL A 243 4.81 -14.50 -5.60
CA VAL A 243 6.04 -13.91 -5.05
C VAL A 243 7.23 -14.23 -5.95
N SER A 244 8.19 -13.31 -6.03
CA SER A 244 9.37 -13.51 -6.90
C SER A 244 10.46 -14.40 -6.31
N ASP A 245 10.46 -14.58 -4.98
CA ASP A 245 11.34 -15.49 -4.25
C ASP A 245 10.55 -16.09 -3.08
N TYR A 246 10.17 -17.37 -3.19
CA TYR A 246 9.31 -18.02 -2.20
C TYR A 246 10.13 -18.54 -1.01
N THR A 247 9.64 -18.27 0.20
CA THR A 247 10.08 -18.96 1.41
C THR A 247 8.89 -19.37 2.27
N PRO A 248 8.98 -20.46 3.06
CA PRO A 248 7.95 -20.83 4.01
C PRO A 248 7.63 -19.72 5.04
N SER A 249 8.61 -18.86 5.33
CA SER A 249 8.44 -17.72 6.23
C SER A 249 7.48 -16.68 5.66
N PHE A 250 7.60 -16.35 4.36
CA PHE A 250 6.67 -15.42 3.72
C PHE A 250 5.23 -15.95 3.73
N GLU A 251 5.06 -17.24 3.46
CA GLU A 251 3.74 -17.87 3.48
C GLU A 251 3.13 -17.91 4.89
N ALA A 252 3.93 -18.21 5.91
CA ALA A 252 3.48 -18.16 7.30
C ALA A 252 3.01 -16.75 7.70
N SER A 253 3.73 -15.72 7.24
CA SER A 253 3.43 -14.32 7.54
C SER A 253 2.19 -13.78 6.83
N THR A 254 1.64 -14.45 5.80
CA THR A 254 0.43 -13.95 5.10
C THR A 254 -0.77 -13.83 6.04
N ARG A 255 -0.88 -14.70 7.05
CA ARG A 255 -1.98 -14.67 8.04
C ARG A 255 -2.06 -13.33 8.76
N LEU A 256 -0.90 -12.71 8.98
CA LEU A 256 -0.81 -11.43 9.67
C LEU A 256 -1.39 -10.30 8.81
N PHE A 257 -0.99 -10.24 7.54
CA PHE A 257 -1.36 -9.14 6.65
C PHE A 257 -2.71 -9.33 5.94
N PHE A 258 -3.06 -10.58 5.61
CA PHE A 258 -4.29 -10.93 4.88
C PHE A 258 -5.43 -11.41 5.79
N GLY A 259 -5.18 -11.69 7.06
CA GLY A 259 -6.18 -12.18 8.03
C GLY A 259 -6.48 -13.69 7.94
N GLU A 260 -6.04 -14.36 6.87
CA GLU A 260 -6.14 -15.82 6.71
C GLU A 260 -4.90 -16.37 5.99
N HIS A 261 -4.76 -17.70 5.99
CA HIS A 261 -3.66 -18.34 5.26
C HIS A 261 -3.89 -18.21 3.76
N VAL A 262 -2.86 -17.74 3.06
CA VAL A 262 -2.86 -17.60 1.61
C VAL A 262 -1.74 -18.47 1.07
N THR A 263 -2.05 -19.28 0.06
CA THR A 263 -1.02 -20.07 -0.62
C THR A 263 -0.24 -19.18 -1.58
N LEU A 264 1.07 -19.11 -1.39
CA LEU A 264 1.94 -18.33 -2.27
C LEU A 264 2.45 -19.19 -3.43
N GLU A 265 2.47 -18.60 -4.62
CA GLU A 265 3.01 -19.21 -5.84
C GLU A 265 4.31 -18.48 -6.22
N GLU A 266 5.41 -19.22 -6.36
CA GLU A 266 6.63 -18.62 -6.89
C GLU A 266 6.45 -18.27 -8.38
N PHE A 267 6.74 -17.03 -8.75
CA PHE A 267 6.70 -16.54 -10.11
C PHE A 267 8.06 -15.98 -10.50
N VAL A 268 8.74 -16.70 -11.39
CA VAL A 268 10.05 -16.32 -11.90
C VAL A 268 9.92 -15.13 -12.87
N LEU A 269 10.12 -13.92 -12.34
CA LEU A 269 10.06 -12.66 -13.12
C LEU A 269 11.45 -12.17 -13.56
N TRP A 270 12.50 -12.56 -12.85
CA TRP A 270 13.83 -11.94 -12.94
C TRP A 270 14.87 -12.77 -13.70
N HIS A 271 14.47 -13.93 -14.25
CA HIS A 271 15.32 -14.83 -15.04
C HIS A 271 14.92 -14.84 -16.52
#